data_AF-A0AAQ2BLC5-F1
#
_entry.id   AF-A0AAQ2BLC5-F1
#
_cell.length_a   1.000
_cell.length_b   1.000
_cell.length_c   1.000
_cell.angle_alpha   90.00
_cell.angle_beta   90.00
_cell.angle_gamma   90.00
#
_symmetry.space_group_name_H-M   'P 1'
#
loop_
_entity.id
_entity.type
_entity.pdbx_description
1 polymer ?
#
loop_
_entity_poly.entity_id
_entity_poly.type
_entity_poly.pdbx_seq_one_letter_code
_entity_poly.pdbx_strand_id
1 'polypeptide(L)'
;MEITANNYRTYYQNLINQRASFEIYQVSLTDMISICGELEEYIEKQNLKCRIYTEKRTTSLLSSVLNKRYGILSAAFILAHNLLTWSPDYEISRDLANNRINVTYKK
;
A
#
# COMPACT_ATOMS: atom_id res chain seq x y z
N MET A 1 8.34 14.66 10.21
CA MET A 1 9.36 13.66 9.83
C MET A 1 8.86 12.98 8.57
N GLU A 2 9.66 12.96 7.50
CA GLU A 2 9.24 12.35 6.22
C GLU A 2 9.66 10.87 6.23
N ILE A 3 8.67 9.97 6.11
CA ILE A 3 8.90 8.54 5.98
C ILE A 3 9.02 8.25 4.49
N THR A 4 10.10 7.58 4.08
CA THR A 4 10.40 7.26 2.69
C THR A 4 10.62 5.76 2.50
N ALA A 5 10.69 5.31 1.25
CA ALA A 5 11.02 3.92 0.90
C ALA A 5 12.33 3.41 1.55
N ASN A 6 13.26 4.30 1.89
CA ASN A 6 14.56 3.93 2.47
C ASN A 6 14.54 3.81 4.00
N ASN A 7 13.57 4.41 4.69
CA ASN A 7 13.57 4.50 6.15
C ASN A 7 12.29 3.95 6.81
N TYR A 8 11.26 3.57 6.05
CA TYR A 8 9.98 3.16 6.64
C TYR A 8 10.09 2.00 7.63
N ARG A 9 11.04 1.07 7.41
CA ARG A 9 11.29 -0.09 8.29
C ARG A 9 11.63 0.31 9.72
N THR A 10 12.20 1.50 9.91
CA THR A 10 12.54 2.04 11.24
C THR A 10 11.30 2.49 12.01
N TYR A 11 10.20 2.84 11.34
CA TYR A 11 9.07 3.54 11.95
C TYR A 11 7.76 2.76 11.92
N TYR A 12 7.50 2.00 10.86
CA TYR A 12 6.15 1.48 10.58
C TYR A 12 5.57 0.62 11.70
N GLN A 13 6.40 -0.21 12.35
CA GLN A 13 5.97 -1.07 13.44
C GLN A 13 5.43 -0.28 14.62
N ASN A 14 6.18 0.74 15.04
CA ASN A 14 5.81 1.61 16.15
C ASN A 14 4.53 2.42 15.83
N LEU A 15 4.39 2.90 14.59
CA LEU A 15 3.20 3.61 14.13
C LEU A 15 1.96 2.72 14.11
N ILE A 16 2.08 1.50 13.61
CA ILE A 16 0.96 0.54 13.55
C ILE A 16 0.52 0.10 14.95
N ASN A 17 1.48 -0.11 15.86
CA ASN A 17 1.22 -0.41 17.27
C ASN A 17 0.47 0.72 17.98
N GLN A 18 0.77 1.97 17.60
CA GLN A 18 0.08 3.17 18.10
C GLN A 18 -1.23 3.48 17.37
N ARG A 19 -1.65 2.64 16.43
CA ARG A 19 -2.86 2.86 15.63
C ARG A 19 -2.82 4.17 14.82
N ALA A 20 -1.63 4.56 14.37
CA ALA A 20 -1.42 5.80 13.66
C ALA A 20 -1.58 5.63 12.15
N SER A 21 -2.14 6.67 11.50
CA SER A 21 -2.09 6.84 10.06
C SER A 21 -0.77 7.51 9.66
N PHE A 22 -0.19 7.08 8.55
CA PHE A 22 1.07 7.62 8.04
C PHE A 22 1.19 7.41 6.53
N GLU A 23 2.15 8.09 5.93
CA GLU A 23 2.41 8.02 4.49
C GLU A 23 3.89 7.71 4.26
N ILE A 24 4.18 6.90 3.24
CA ILE A 24 5.54 6.59 2.80
C ILE A 24 5.74 7.22 1.43
N TYR A 25 6.64 8.21 1.38
CA TYR A 25 6.97 8.99 0.19
C TYR A 25 8.10 8.34 -0.63
N GLN A 26 8.26 8.81 -1.87
CA GLN A 26 9.37 8.44 -2.76
C GLN A 26 9.44 6.92 -3.02
N VAL A 27 8.27 6.28 -3.14
CA VAL A 27 8.17 4.84 -3.39
C VAL A 27 8.11 4.59 -4.88
N SER A 28 9.06 3.80 -5.40
CA SER A 28 9.03 3.39 -6.81
C SER A 28 7.83 2.48 -7.09
N LEU A 29 7.32 2.49 -8.33
CA LEU A 29 6.19 1.64 -8.71
C LEU A 29 6.48 0.14 -8.48
N THR A 30 7.74 -0.28 -8.60
CA THR A 30 8.15 -1.67 -8.37
C THR A 30 8.15 -2.03 -6.88
N ASP A 31 8.56 -1.09 -6.02
CA ASP A 31 8.65 -1.33 -4.57
C ASP A 31 7.30 -1.22 -3.86
N MET A 32 6.29 -0.58 -4.48
CA MET A 32 4.98 -0.44 -3.86
C MET A 32 4.35 -1.78 -3.46
N ILE A 33 4.51 -2.81 -4.28
CA ILE A 33 3.93 -4.13 -4.01
C ILE A 33 4.60 -4.78 -2.79
N SER A 34 5.93 -4.78 -2.75
CA SER A 34 6.69 -5.41 -1.66
C SER A 34 6.46 -4.69 -0.33
N ILE A 35 6.46 -3.36 -0.33
CA ILE A 35 6.22 -2.56 0.87
C ILE A 35 4.78 -2.77 1.37
N CYS A 36 3.78 -2.74 0.49
CA CYS A 36 2.39 -3.00 0.88
C CYS A 36 2.21 -4.40 1.50
N GLY A 37 2.85 -5.43 0.92
CA GLY A 37 2.80 -6.79 1.45
C GLY A 37 3.42 -6.92 2.85
N GLU A 38 4.56 -6.27 3.09
CA GLU A 38 5.18 -6.24 4.42
C GLU A 38 4.31 -5.54 5.47
N LEU A 39 3.69 -4.42 5.09
CA LEU A 39 2.78 -3.68 5.96
C LEU A 39 1.54 -4.53 6.30
N GLU A 40 0.94 -5.19 5.31
CA GLU A 40 -0.21 -6.09 5.49
C GLU A 40 0.15 -7.26 6.42
N GLU A 41 1.26 -7.95 6.16
CA GLU A 41 1.71 -9.07 6.99
C GLU A 41 1.88 -8.64 8.46
N TYR A 42 2.46 -7.47 8.70
CA TYR A 42 2.63 -6.95 10.06
C TYR A 42 1.32 -6.54 10.73
N ILE A 43 0.39 -5.93 9.98
CA ILE A 43 -0.95 -5.57 10.47
C ILE A 43 -1.72 -6.83 10.86
N GLU A 44 -1.73 -7.86 9.99
CA GLU A 44 -2.44 -9.11 10.22
C GLU A 44 -1.86 -9.90 11.40
N LYS A 45 -0.54 -9.87 11.61
CA LYS A 45 0.11 -10.41 12.82
C LYS A 45 -0.39 -9.78 14.12
N GLN A 46 -1.00 -8.60 14.08
CA GLN A 46 -1.64 -7.96 15.23
C GLN A 46 -3.14 -8.27 15.34
N ASN A 47 -3.64 -9.26 14.61
CA ASN A 47 -5.07 -9.60 14.51
C ASN A 47 -5.94 -8.43 13.99
N LEU A 48 -5.37 -7.55 13.17
CA LEU A 48 -6.09 -6.47 12.51
C LEU A 48 -6.38 -6.81 11.05
N LYS A 49 -7.49 -6.30 10.54
CA LYS A 49 -7.91 -6.46 9.14
C LYS A 49 -7.31 -5.34 8.30
N CYS A 50 -6.60 -5.70 7.24
CA CYS A 50 -6.06 -4.77 6.26
C CYS A 50 -6.89 -4.83 4.96
N ARG A 51 -6.98 -3.69 4.25
CA ARG A 51 -7.42 -3.64 2.86
C ARG A 51 -6.40 -2.88 2.05
N ILE A 52 -5.88 -3.53 1.01
CA ILE A 52 -4.98 -2.90 0.05
C ILE A 52 -5.72 -2.56 -1.25
N TYR A 53 -5.53 -1.34 -1.75
CA TYR A 53 -6.02 -0.95 -3.06
C TYR A 53 -5.09 0.05 -3.75
N THR A 54 -5.31 0.25 -5.04
CA THR A 54 -4.61 1.27 -5.82
C THR A 54 -5.58 2.42 -6.08
N GLU A 55 -5.15 3.65 -5.83
CA GLU A 55 -6.03 4.82 -5.94
C GLU A 55 -6.46 5.06 -7.40
N LYS A 56 -7.76 5.25 -7.61
CA LYS A 56 -8.35 5.52 -8.92
C LYS A 56 -8.18 7.00 -9.27
N ARG A 57 -7.06 7.39 -9.89
CA ARG A 57 -6.95 8.69 -10.58
C ARG A 57 -6.41 8.67 -11.99
N THR A 58 -5.91 7.54 -12.50
CA THR A 58 -5.36 7.50 -13.86
C THR A 58 -5.58 6.15 -14.51
N THR A 59 -6.67 6.05 -15.28
CA THR A 59 -6.82 5.03 -16.34
C THR A 59 -5.61 5.03 -17.29
N SER A 60 -4.93 6.16 -17.45
CA SER A 60 -3.70 6.28 -18.26
C SER A 60 -2.48 5.58 -17.64
N LEU A 61 -2.16 5.76 -16.36
CA LEU A 61 -1.00 5.10 -15.72
C LEU A 61 -1.19 3.59 -15.61
N LEU A 62 -2.42 3.12 -15.35
CA LEU A 62 -2.76 1.70 -15.41
C LEU A 62 -2.47 1.13 -16.80
N SER A 63 -2.80 1.86 -17.89
CA SER A 63 -2.47 1.43 -19.25
C SER A 63 -0.96 1.36 -19.52
N SER A 64 -0.17 2.28 -18.96
CA SER A 64 1.28 2.30 -19.11
C SER A 64 1.96 1.17 -18.33
N VAL A 65 1.44 0.81 -17.15
CA VAL A 65 1.91 -0.32 -16.33
C VAL A 65 1.48 -1.66 -16.94
N LEU A 66 0.40 -1.71 -17.72
CA LEU A 66 -0.05 -2.89 -18.47
C LEU A 66 0.76 -3.17 -19.75
N ASN A 67 1.74 -2.33 -20.12
CA ASN A 67 2.64 -2.62 -21.23
C ASN A 67 3.49 -3.88 -20.92
N LYS A 68 3.66 -4.74 -21.95
CA LYS A 68 4.19 -6.13 -21.93
C LYS A 68 5.41 -6.44 -21.04
N ARG A 69 6.19 -5.45 -20.59
CA ARG A 69 7.34 -5.64 -19.68
C ARG A 69 6.94 -5.85 -18.22
N TYR A 70 5.75 -5.43 -17.81
CA TYR A 70 5.30 -5.47 -16.40
C TYR A 70 4.05 -6.33 -16.18
N GLY A 71 3.65 -7.15 -17.15
CA GLY A 71 2.38 -7.90 -17.18
C GLY A 71 2.07 -8.75 -15.92
N ILE A 72 3.10 -9.24 -15.23
CA ILE A 72 2.94 -10.02 -13.98
C ILE A 72 2.80 -9.08 -12.76
N LEU A 73 3.57 -7.98 -12.73
CA LEU A 73 3.42 -6.94 -11.70
C LEU A 73 2.04 -6.27 -11.81
N SER A 74 1.54 -6.02 -13.02
CA SER A 74 0.23 -5.39 -13.24
C SER A 74 -0.94 -6.23 -12.71
N ALA A 75 -0.83 -7.56 -12.72
CA ALA A 75 -1.86 -8.43 -12.14
C ALA A 75 -1.82 -8.41 -10.60
N ALA A 76 -0.62 -8.41 -10.00
CA ALA A 76 -0.44 -8.23 -8.56
C ALA A 76 -0.84 -6.81 -8.08
N PHE A 77 -0.67 -5.79 -8.94
CA PHE A 77 -1.15 -4.41 -8.74
C PHE A 77 -2.67 -4.31 -8.57
N ILE A 78 -3.42 -5.28 -9.11
CA ILE A 78 -4.89 -5.36 -9.09
C ILE A 78 -5.35 -6.54 -8.22
N LEU A 79 -4.49 -7.10 -7.36
CA LEU A 79 -5.00 -7.87 -6.22
C LEU A 79 -5.50 -6.86 -5.18
N ALA A 80 -6.67 -6.30 -5.49
CA ALA A 80 -7.47 -5.64 -4.50
C ALA A 80 -8.05 -6.76 -3.62
N HIS A 81 -7.73 -6.79 -2.33
CA HIS A 81 -8.46 -7.60 -1.33
C HIS A 81 -9.89 -7.03 -1.13
N ASN A 82 -10.56 -6.64 -2.21
CA ASN A 82 -11.69 -5.73 -2.20
C ASN A 82 -13.05 -6.43 -2.19
N LEU A 83 -13.10 -7.77 -2.14
CA LEU A 83 -14.38 -8.46 -2.24
C LEU A 83 -14.99 -8.85 -0.88
N LEU A 84 -14.19 -8.95 0.20
CA LEU A 84 -14.70 -9.56 1.45
C LEU A 84 -14.27 -8.91 2.77
N THR A 85 -13.33 -7.96 2.80
CA THR A 85 -12.99 -7.27 4.06
C THR A 85 -14.03 -6.20 4.37
N TRP A 86 -15.19 -6.61 4.90
CA TRP A 86 -16.16 -5.69 5.50
C TRP A 86 -15.54 -5.08 6.77
N SER A 87 -15.44 -3.75 6.84
CA SER A 87 -14.86 -2.98 7.98
C SER A 87 -13.38 -3.27 8.30
N PRO A 88 -12.42 -2.98 7.39
CA PRO A 88 -10.99 -3.09 7.72
C PRO A 88 -10.60 -2.16 8.87
N ASP A 89 -9.61 -2.55 9.65
CA ASP A 89 -8.98 -1.71 10.67
C ASP A 89 -7.98 -0.73 10.01
N TYR A 90 -7.32 -1.19 8.95
CA TYR A 90 -6.39 -0.39 8.14
C TYR A 90 -6.71 -0.44 6.65
N GLU A 91 -6.48 0.69 5.99
CA GLU A 91 -6.46 0.81 4.54
C GLU A 91 -5.06 1.19 4.07
N ILE A 92 -4.49 0.41 3.15
CA ILE A 92 -3.24 0.72 2.46
C ILE A 92 -3.60 1.09 1.03
N SER A 93 -3.37 2.35 0.66
CA SER A 93 -3.60 2.81 -0.71
C SER A 93 -2.28 3.10 -1.42
N ARG A 94 -2.20 2.67 -2.67
CA ARG A 94 -1.08 2.98 -3.57
C ARG A 94 -1.43 4.19 -4.42
N ASP A 95 -0.77 5.31 -4.17
CA ASP A 95 -0.89 6.55 -4.92
C ASP A 95 0.22 6.60 -5.99
N LEU A 96 -0.09 6.03 -7.16
CA LEU A 96 0.86 5.93 -8.28
C LEU A 96 1.22 7.29 -8.87
N ALA A 97 0.34 8.26 -8.75
CA ALA A 97 0.55 9.59 -9.32
C ALA A 97 1.57 10.39 -8.49
N ASN A 98 1.60 10.17 -7.18
CA ASN A 98 2.47 10.88 -6.26
C ASN A 98 3.63 10.02 -5.72
N ASN A 99 3.82 8.80 -6.25
CA ASN A 99 4.85 7.86 -5.78
C ASN A 99 4.81 7.66 -4.25
N ARG A 100 3.60 7.42 -3.72
CA ARG A 100 3.35 7.35 -2.28
C ARG A 100 2.49 6.14 -1.92
N ILE A 101 2.71 5.62 -0.72
CA ILE A 101 1.80 4.67 -0.07
C ILE A 101 1.15 5.38 1.11
N ASN A 102 -0.18 5.35 1.18
CA ASN A 102 -0.91 5.88 2.32
C ASN A 102 -1.38 4.71 3.19
N VAL A 103 -1.12 4.79 4.50
CA VAL A 103 -1.58 3.82 5.50
C VAL A 103 -2.54 4.56 6.42
N THR A 104 -3.82 4.21 6.36
CA THR A 104 -4.89 4.88 7.09
C THR A 104 -5.50 3.94 8.12
N TYR A 105 -5.45 4.30 9.40
CA TYR A 105 -6.22 3.64 10.44
C TYR A 105 -7.68 4.12 10.41
N LYS A 106 -8.64 3.19 10.53
CA LYS A 106 -10.07 3.44 10.30
C LYS A 106 -10.95 3.38 11.55
N LYS A 107 -10.42 2.97 12.70
CA LYS A 107 -11.20 2.72 13.92
C LYS A 107 -10.69 3.51 15.12
#